data_AF-A0A1I0MMV0-F1
#
_entry.id   AF-A0A1I0MMV0-F1
#
_cell.length_a   1.000
_cell.length_b   1.000
_cell.length_c   1.000
_cell.angle_alpha   90.00
_cell.angle_beta   90.00
_cell.angle_gamma   90.00
#
_symmetry.space_group_name_H-M   'P 1'
#
loop_
_entity.id
_entity.type
_entity.pdbx_description
1 polymer ?
#
loop_
_entity_poly.entity_id
_entity_poly.type
_entity_poly.pdbx_seq_one_letter_code
_entity_poly.pdbx_strand_id
1 'polypeptide(L)'
;MSDSSPILSLPLIQVAQAQKHVTHNEALRLLDILVQLSVATADGMSPPTGAAEGDRHIVPSGATGDWTGKDQNITWFQDGVWQFIAPQQGWRADIAATAQQMRFDGTQWVDTTPATNNLDLVGVNTTADATNKLAVAADATLLSHDGTSHQLKINKAAMGDTASLLFQSNWSGRAEFGLTGDDDFHVKTSPDGSVWNETIVATGAGDVGIGKTPAAKLDVDGVLRLTPTAIAGLPAAATVGAGGIAFVSDATGGAQLAYSDGASWLKVSDGTAL
;
A
#
# COMPACT_ATOMS: atom_id res chain seq x y z
N MET A 1 28.96 15.04 47.75
CA MET A 1 28.90 13.89 46.83
C MET A 1 27.47 13.38 46.88
N SER A 2 26.85 13.08 45.75
CA SER A 2 25.49 12.52 45.73
C SER A 2 25.50 11.09 46.28
N ASP A 3 24.48 10.72 47.04
CA ASP A 3 24.30 9.38 47.60
C ASP A 3 23.57 8.44 46.63
N SER A 4 23.14 8.95 45.47
CA SER A 4 22.42 8.22 44.42
C SER A 4 22.97 8.51 43.02
N SER A 5 22.79 7.56 42.11
CA SER A 5 23.06 7.72 40.68
C SER A 5 22.06 8.70 40.03
N PRO A 6 22.45 9.39 38.93
CA PRO A 6 21.64 10.47 38.36
C PRO A 6 20.39 10.02 37.59
N ILE A 7 20.35 8.79 37.04
CA ILE A 7 19.27 8.37 36.13
C ILE A 7 18.21 7.53 36.87
N LEU A 8 18.63 6.40 37.45
CA LEU A 8 17.74 5.44 38.10
C LEU A 8 17.70 5.61 39.64
N SER A 9 18.41 6.61 40.18
CA SER A 9 18.48 6.88 41.63
C SER A 9 18.97 5.67 42.44
N LEU A 10 19.93 4.92 41.91
CA LEU A 10 20.54 3.76 42.57
C LEU A 10 21.42 4.23 43.74
N PRO A 11 21.29 3.62 44.93
CA PRO A 11 22.07 4.02 46.10
C PRO A 11 23.56 3.69 45.92
N LEU A 12 24.43 4.65 46.20
CA LEU A 12 25.88 4.51 46.12
C LEU A 12 26.50 4.22 47.49
N ILE A 13 27.59 3.45 47.52
CA ILE A 13 28.33 3.16 48.76
C ILE A 13 29.13 4.41 49.17
N GLN A 14 29.00 4.81 50.44
CA GLN A 14 29.74 5.92 51.03
C GLN A 14 31.25 5.66 51.13
N VAL A 15 32.02 6.75 51.14
CA VAL A 15 33.48 6.73 51.27
C VAL A 15 33.91 6.08 52.61
N ALA A 16 35.17 5.64 52.70
CA ALA A 16 35.80 5.01 53.88
C ALA A 16 35.42 3.54 54.20
N GLN A 17 34.75 2.83 53.26
CA GLN A 17 34.51 1.38 53.35
C GLN A 17 35.61 0.55 52.65
N ALA A 18 36.86 0.65 53.10
CA ALA A 18 38.02 -0.09 52.55
C ALA A 18 38.16 0.00 51.00
N GLN A 19 37.90 1.19 50.44
CA GLN A 19 37.95 1.47 48.99
C GLN A 19 37.00 0.66 48.08
N LYS A 20 36.12 -0.20 48.62
CA LYS A 20 35.13 -0.97 47.84
C LYS A 20 34.15 -0.07 47.05
N HIS A 21 33.86 1.11 47.61
CA HIS A 21 32.99 2.12 46.99
C HIS A 21 33.47 2.55 45.60
N VAL A 22 34.77 2.47 45.29
CA VAL A 22 35.30 2.90 43.98
C VAL A 22 34.78 1.98 42.87
N THR A 23 35.20 0.72 42.88
CA THR A 23 34.84 -0.25 41.82
C THR A 23 33.34 -0.57 41.77
N HIS A 24 32.66 -0.61 42.93
CA HIS A 24 31.23 -0.93 42.96
C HIS A 24 30.37 0.23 42.46
N ASN A 25 30.65 1.47 42.88
CA ASN A 25 29.88 2.61 42.41
C ASN A 25 30.13 2.86 40.92
N GLU A 26 31.33 2.56 40.41
CA GLU A 26 31.61 2.59 38.97
C GLU A 26 30.75 1.59 38.19
N ALA A 27 30.64 0.35 38.67
CA ALA A 27 29.76 -0.65 38.07
C ALA A 27 28.27 -0.23 38.14
N LEU A 28 27.81 0.35 39.26
CA LEU A 28 26.45 0.85 39.39
C LEU A 28 26.17 2.03 38.45
N ARG A 29 27.15 2.93 38.25
CA ARG A 29 27.03 4.04 37.28
C ARG A 29 26.89 3.51 35.86
N LEU A 30 27.66 2.49 35.48
CA LEU A 30 27.50 1.85 34.16
C LEU A 30 26.11 1.21 34.01
N LEU A 31 25.60 0.54 35.04
CA LEU A 31 24.24 -0.02 35.01
C LEU A 31 23.16 1.07 34.94
N ASP A 32 23.35 2.19 35.63
CA ASP A 32 22.46 3.36 35.60
C ASP A 32 22.27 3.91 34.18
N ILE A 33 23.32 3.85 33.37
CA ILE A 33 23.33 4.32 31.99
C ILE A 33 22.71 3.30 31.04
N LEU A 34 23.08 2.02 31.19
CA LEU A 34 22.78 0.97 30.21
C LEU A 34 21.42 0.28 30.43
N VAL A 35 20.94 0.21 31.66
CA VAL A 35 19.64 -0.42 31.95
C VAL A 35 18.53 0.48 31.42
N GLN A 36 17.69 -0.09 30.54
CA GLN A 36 16.66 0.66 29.80
C GLN A 36 17.26 1.89 29.10
N LEU A 37 18.38 1.69 28.39
CA LEU A 37 19.08 2.76 27.68
C LEU A 37 18.12 3.59 26.83
N SER A 38 17.94 4.84 27.22
CA SER A 38 17.20 5.86 26.49
C SER A 38 18.14 7.05 26.30
N VAL A 39 18.33 7.43 25.04
CA VAL A 39 19.23 8.50 24.64
C VAL A 39 18.42 9.62 24.00
N ALA A 40 18.87 10.86 24.16
CA ALA A 40 18.18 12.02 23.61
C ALA A 40 18.16 11.98 22.08
N THR A 41 19.32 11.73 21.46
CA THR A 41 19.48 11.63 20.00
C THR A 41 20.56 10.60 19.63
N ALA A 42 20.54 10.15 18.37
CA ALA A 42 21.56 9.27 17.78
C ALA A 42 22.22 9.85 16.52
N ASP A 43 21.82 11.06 16.10
CA ASP A 43 22.22 11.74 14.87
C ASP A 43 22.83 13.14 15.12
N GLY A 44 23.02 13.52 16.38
CA GLY A 44 23.67 14.78 16.75
C GLY A 44 25.17 14.76 16.41
N MET A 45 25.61 15.59 15.45
CA MET A 45 27.01 15.59 15.00
C MET A 45 28.00 16.24 15.99
N SER A 46 27.52 16.85 17.08
CA SER A 46 28.35 17.50 18.08
C SER A 46 27.66 17.51 19.45
N PRO A 47 28.42 17.56 20.56
CA PRO A 47 27.81 17.65 21.89
C PRO A 47 26.94 18.91 22.08
N PRO A 48 25.79 18.82 22.76
CA PRO A 48 24.95 19.98 23.06
C PRO A 48 25.65 20.95 24.02
N THR A 49 25.49 22.27 23.79
CA THR A 49 26.16 23.34 24.55
C THR A 49 25.64 23.58 25.97
N GLY A 50 24.78 22.70 26.47
CA GLY A 50 24.12 22.81 27.78
C GLY A 50 23.67 21.47 28.34
N ALA A 51 24.50 20.43 28.17
CA ALA A 51 24.22 19.09 28.66
C ALA A 51 24.04 19.08 30.19
N ALA A 52 22.98 18.43 30.65
CA ALA A 52 22.76 18.13 32.06
C ALA A 52 23.45 16.83 32.46
N GLU A 53 23.71 16.67 33.76
CA GLU A 53 24.25 15.42 34.31
C GLU A 53 23.32 14.24 33.96
N GLY A 54 23.86 13.20 33.33
CA GLY A 54 23.10 12.03 32.89
C GLY A 54 22.47 12.15 31.50
N ASP A 55 22.65 13.28 30.80
CA ASP A 55 22.28 13.38 29.38
C ASP A 55 23.06 12.35 28.58
N ARG A 56 22.35 11.55 27.78
CA ARG A 56 22.89 10.42 27.04
C ARG A 56 22.62 10.56 25.55
N HIS A 57 23.59 10.23 24.72
CA HIS A 57 23.48 10.23 23.27
C HIS A 57 24.15 8.98 22.69
N ILE A 58 23.78 8.64 21.46
CA ILE A 58 24.63 7.81 20.60
C ILE A 58 25.44 8.76 19.72
N VAL A 59 26.76 8.58 19.70
CA VAL A 59 27.64 9.37 18.84
C VAL A 59 27.50 8.89 17.40
N PRO A 60 27.03 9.71 16.44
CA PRO A 60 26.96 9.31 15.05
C PRO A 60 28.36 9.21 14.43
N SER A 61 28.47 8.53 13.29
CA SER A 61 29.72 8.50 12.55
C SER A 61 30.10 9.89 12.02
N GLY A 62 31.38 10.26 12.15
CA GLY A 62 31.89 11.57 11.76
C GLY A 62 31.53 12.70 12.72
N ALA A 63 31.21 12.38 13.98
CA ALA A 63 30.96 13.38 15.02
C ALA A 63 32.17 14.29 15.27
N THR A 64 31.89 15.48 15.79
CA THR A 64 32.85 16.58 15.97
C THR A 64 32.90 17.04 17.42
N GLY A 65 33.83 17.95 17.74
CA GLY A 65 34.04 18.45 19.11
C GLY A 65 34.52 17.34 20.04
N ASP A 66 34.01 17.32 21.27
CA ASP A 66 34.39 16.30 22.28
C ASP A 66 34.01 14.87 21.88
N TRP A 67 33.15 14.70 20.86
CA TRP A 67 32.74 13.40 20.34
C TRP A 67 33.63 12.89 19.20
N THR A 68 34.64 13.65 18.78
CA THR A 68 35.54 13.28 17.66
C THR A 68 36.22 11.93 17.91
N GLY A 69 36.08 11.00 16.96
CA GLY A 69 36.69 9.67 17.03
C GLY A 69 36.02 8.71 18.02
N LYS A 70 34.81 9.06 18.49
CA LYS A 70 33.99 8.23 19.40
C LYS A 70 32.74 7.69 18.72
N ASP A 71 32.75 7.62 17.39
CA ASP A 71 31.70 7.09 16.53
C ASP A 71 31.08 5.80 17.12
N GLN A 72 29.76 5.73 17.09
CA GLN A 72 28.92 4.63 17.58
C GLN A 72 28.93 4.39 19.09
N ASN A 73 29.78 5.07 19.87
CA ASN A 73 29.75 4.93 21.32
C ASN A 73 28.44 5.50 21.90
N ILE A 74 28.02 4.90 23.02
CA ILE A 74 27.07 5.56 23.92
C ILE A 74 27.88 6.56 24.72
N THR A 75 27.43 7.80 24.75
CA THR A 75 28.05 8.89 25.51
C THR A 75 27.08 9.39 26.57
N TRP A 76 27.62 9.79 27.73
CA TRP A 76 26.85 10.47 28.76
C TRP A 76 27.64 11.62 29.38
N PHE A 77 26.95 12.67 29.80
CA PHE A 77 27.58 13.80 30.46
C PHE A 77 27.67 13.54 31.96
N GLN A 78 28.89 13.60 32.51
CA GLN A 78 29.14 13.39 33.93
C GLN A 78 30.27 14.28 34.44
N ASP A 79 30.08 14.93 35.60
CA ASP A 79 31.10 15.73 36.29
C ASP A 79 31.75 16.80 35.36
N GLY A 80 30.96 17.34 34.42
CA GLY A 80 31.41 18.36 33.47
C GLY A 80 32.14 17.83 32.22
N VAL A 81 32.21 16.51 32.03
CA VAL A 81 32.91 15.87 30.91
C VAL A 81 32.07 14.77 30.25
N TRP A 82 32.27 14.55 28.96
CA TRP A 82 31.65 13.44 28.25
C TRP A 82 32.41 12.14 28.52
N GLN A 83 31.67 11.13 28.94
CA GLN A 83 32.14 9.76 29.11
C GLN A 83 31.63 8.89 27.97
N PHE A 84 32.35 7.81 27.64
CA PHE A 84 32.04 6.98 26.47
C PHE A 84 32.15 5.50 26.79
N ILE A 85 31.24 4.71 26.25
CA ILE A 85 31.30 3.25 26.25
C ILE A 85 31.00 2.70 24.85
N ALA A 86 31.85 1.78 24.39
CA ALA A 86 31.62 1.07 23.14
C ALA A 86 30.49 0.04 23.34
N PRO A 87 29.44 0.05 22.50
CA PRO A 87 28.37 -0.93 22.60
C PRO A 87 28.83 -2.32 22.17
N GLN A 88 28.18 -3.36 22.72
CA GLN A 88 28.33 -4.73 22.22
C GLN A 88 27.19 -5.07 21.27
N GLN A 89 27.44 -5.99 20.33
CA GLN A 89 26.42 -6.49 19.41
C GLN A 89 25.18 -6.95 20.19
N GLY A 90 24.00 -6.47 19.79
CA GLY A 90 22.73 -6.79 20.43
C GLY A 90 22.22 -5.77 21.45
N TRP A 91 23.05 -4.81 21.88
CA TRP A 91 22.59 -3.71 22.72
C TRP A 91 21.47 -2.93 22.03
N ARG A 92 20.54 -2.39 22.83
CA ARG A 92 19.37 -1.65 22.36
C ARG A 92 19.27 -0.29 23.02
N ALA A 93 18.75 0.68 22.30
CA ALA A 93 18.51 2.03 22.79
C ALA A 93 17.15 2.54 22.29
N ASP A 94 16.44 3.23 23.17
CA ASP A 94 15.29 4.06 22.81
C ASP A 94 15.77 5.48 22.47
N ILE A 95 15.34 6.03 21.33
CA ILE A 95 15.70 7.38 20.90
C ILE A 95 14.57 8.33 21.25
N ALA A 96 14.73 9.12 22.31
CA ALA A 96 13.66 9.96 22.84
C ALA A 96 13.11 10.98 21.83
N ALA A 97 13.97 11.50 20.94
CA ALA A 97 13.56 12.44 19.90
C ALA A 97 12.63 11.86 18.82
N THR A 98 12.69 10.55 18.55
CA THR A 98 11.94 9.90 17.46
C THR A 98 11.04 8.75 17.91
N ALA A 99 11.12 8.34 19.17
CA ALA A 99 10.51 7.12 19.70
C ALA A 99 10.90 5.83 18.95
N GLN A 100 12.03 5.86 18.24
CA GLN A 100 12.58 4.69 17.55
C GLN A 100 13.38 3.81 18.51
N GLN A 101 13.35 2.51 18.25
CA GLN A 101 14.20 1.53 18.91
C GLN A 101 15.36 1.18 17.97
N MET A 102 16.59 1.40 18.42
CA MET A 102 17.78 1.02 17.67
C MET A 102 18.47 -0.19 18.33
N ARG A 103 19.14 -1.00 17.51
CA ARG A 103 20.00 -2.11 17.95
C ARG A 103 21.40 -1.93 17.38
N PHE A 104 22.43 -2.15 18.20
CA PHE A 104 23.80 -2.22 17.70
C PHE A 104 24.04 -3.58 17.01
N ASP A 105 24.35 -3.57 15.73
CA ASP A 105 24.55 -4.80 14.93
C ASP A 105 25.94 -5.42 15.06
N GLY A 106 26.85 -4.74 15.80
CA GLY A 106 28.26 -5.09 15.93
C GLY A 106 29.19 -4.10 15.22
N THR A 107 28.63 -3.25 14.35
CA THR A 107 29.35 -2.21 13.60
C THR A 107 28.69 -0.85 13.73
N GLN A 108 27.35 -0.78 13.67
CA GLN A 108 26.58 0.44 13.73
C GLN A 108 25.24 0.24 14.46
N TRP A 109 24.60 1.35 14.83
CA TRP A 109 23.24 1.35 15.34
C TRP A 109 22.27 1.31 14.17
N VAL A 110 21.42 0.30 14.12
CA VAL A 110 20.40 0.13 13.08
C VAL A 110 19.00 0.24 13.66
N ASP A 111 18.06 0.77 12.87
CA ASP A 111 16.64 0.76 13.20
C ASP A 111 16.13 -0.69 13.29
N THR A 112 15.27 -0.96 14.25
CA THR A 112 14.65 -2.27 14.47
C THR A 112 13.20 -2.34 13.98
N THR A 113 12.64 -1.25 13.47
CA THR A 113 11.35 -1.28 12.78
C THR A 113 11.44 -2.22 11.59
N PRO A 114 10.51 -3.20 11.46
CA PRO A 114 10.52 -4.10 10.33
C PRO A 114 10.40 -3.32 9.02
N ALA A 115 11.32 -3.57 8.08
CA ALA A 115 11.17 -3.08 6.73
C ALA A 115 9.86 -3.63 6.15
N THR A 116 9.01 -2.75 5.65
CA THR A 116 7.75 -3.14 4.97
C THR A 116 7.96 -3.39 3.47
N ASN A 117 9.16 -3.13 2.96
CA ASN A 117 9.56 -3.50 1.62
C ASN A 117 10.02 -4.96 1.58
N ASN A 118 9.62 -5.69 0.53
CA ASN A 118 9.96 -7.10 0.30
C ASN A 118 9.50 -8.03 1.43
N LEU A 119 8.32 -7.77 2.01
CA LEU A 119 7.68 -8.72 2.92
C LEU A 119 7.38 -10.03 2.18
N ASP A 120 7.70 -11.16 2.81
CA ASP A 120 7.45 -12.48 2.23
C ASP A 120 5.94 -12.77 2.10
N LEU A 121 5.18 -12.48 3.16
CA LEU A 121 3.75 -12.77 3.29
C LEU A 121 3.06 -11.72 4.20
N VAL A 122 1.85 -11.30 3.84
CA VAL A 122 0.99 -10.40 4.62
C VAL A 122 -0.42 -10.98 4.69
N GLY A 123 -0.81 -11.46 5.86
CA GLY A 123 -2.15 -11.98 6.14
C GLY A 123 -2.94 -11.05 7.07
N VAL A 124 -4.15 -10.66 6.68
CA VAL A 124 -5.09 -9.90 7.52
C VAL A 124 -6.30 -10.78 7.81
N ASN A 125 -6.45 -11.22 9.07
CA ASN A 125 -7.47 -12.19 9.53
C ASN A 125 -7.47 -13.55 8.79
N THR A 126 -6.44 -13.85 8.01
CA THR A 126 -6.22 -15.12 7.32
C THR A 126 -4.72 -15.36 7.12
N THR A 127 -4.35 -16.56 6.70
CA THR A 127 -2.97 -16.93 6.38
C THR A 127 -2.69 -16.68 4.90
N ALA A 128 -1.68 -15.86 4.60
CA ALA A 128 -1.15 -15.70 3.26
C ALA A 128 -0.29 -16.91 2.86
N ASP A 129 -0.18 -17.18 1.56
CA ASP A 129 0.56 -18.31 1.01
C ASP A 129 1.46 -17.88 -0.16
N ALA A 130 2.21 -18.82 -0.74
CA ALA A 130 3.17 -18.54 -1.81
C ALA A 130 2.52 -18.00 -3.10
N THR A 131 1.22 -18.24 -3.29
CA THR A 131 0.42 -17.72 -4.41
C THR A 131 -0.23 -16.39 -4.03
N ASN A 132 -0.90 -16.34 -2.87
CA ASN A 132 -1.59 -15.18 -2.33
C ASN A 132 -0.74 -14.51 -1.24
N LYS A 133 0.35 -13.85 -1.65
CA LYS A 133 1.29 -13.21 -0.71
C LYS A 133 0.66 -12.08 0.11
N LEU A 134 -0.38 -11.43 -0.42
CA LEU A 134 -1.30 -10.60 0.34
C LEU A 134 -2.66 -11.31 0.41
N ALA A 135 -3.08 -11.71 1.60
CA ALA A 135 -4.37 -12.37 1.81
C ALA A 135 -5.18 -11.61 2.87
N VAL A 136 -6.43 -11.28 2.54
CA VAL A 136 -7.32 -10.50 3.41
C VAL A 136 -8.65 -11.24 3.56
N ALA A 137 -9.03 -11.56 4.79
CA ALA A 137 -10.35 -12.07 5.15
C ALA A 137 -11.10 -11.04 6.01
N ALA A 138 -11.81 -10.14 5.36
CA ALA A 138 -12.54 -9.06 6.02
C ALA A 138 -13.80 -8.68 5.24
N ASP A 139 -14.71 -7.96 5.88
CA ASP A 139 -15.94 -7.47 5.24
C ASP A 139 -15.64 -6.51 4.07
N ALA A 140 -14.53 -5.77 4.13
CA ALA A 140 -14.09 -4.86 3.06
C ALA A 140 -12.56 -4.66 3.03
N THR A 141 -12.05 -4.30 1.85
CA THR A 141 -10.69 -3.76 1.65
C THR A 141 -10.81 -2.35 1.07
N LEU A 142 -10.40 -1.32 1.82
CA LEU A 142 -10.43 0.06 1.34
C LEU A 142 -9.09 0.45 0.72
N LEU A 143 -9.11 0.83 -0.56
CA LEU A 143 -7.99 1.44 -1.27
C LEU A 143 -8.39 2.88 -1.63
N SER A 144 -7.76 3.85 -0.99
CA SER A 144 -8.15 5.27 -1.10
C SER A 144 -7.03 6.14 -1.66
N HIS A 145 -7.40 7.33 -2.12
CA HIS A 145 -6.49 8.36 -2.58
C HIS A 145 -5.90 9.17 -1.41
N ASP A 146 -4.79 9.88 -1.67
CA ASP A 146 -4.22 10.88 -0.76
C ASP A 146 -4.58 12.32 -1.20
N GLY A 147 -5.85 12.54 -1.50
CA GLY A 147 -6.41 13.84 -1.91
C GLY A 147 -6.51 14.09 -3.42
N THR A 148 -5.97 13.21 -4.27
CA THR A 148 -6.09 13.32 -5.73
C THR A 148 -6.57 12.00 -6.36
N SER A 149 -5.75 11.36 -7.20
CA SER A 149 -6.08 10.11 -7.90
C SER A 149 -5.54 8.88 -7.15
N HIS A 150 -6.20 7.74 -7.36
CA HIS A 150 -5.73 6.42 -6.94
C HIS A 150 -5.72 5.48 -8.16
N GLN A 151 -4.76 4.58 -8.24
CA GLN A 151 -4.65 3.59 -9.32
C GLN A 151 -4.23 2.23 -8.77
N LEU A 152 -4.90 1.18 -9.24
CA LEU A 152 -4.43 -0.18 -9.12
C LEU A 152 -3.72 -0.56 -10.42
N LYS A 153 -2.44 -0.93 -10.34
CA LYS A 153 -1.65 -1.40 -11.48
C LYS A 153 -1.52 -2.91 -11.39
N ILE A 154 -2.17 -3.62 -12.31
CA ILE A 154 -2.10 -5.09 -12.44
C ILE A 154 -1.30 -5.38 -13.70
N ASN A 155 -0.15 -6.04 -13.55
CA ASN A 155 0.80 -6.25 -14.63
C ASN A 155 1.04 -7.74 -14.87
N LYS A 156 1.05 -8.14 -16.14
CA LYS A 156 1.43 -9.48 -16.60
C LYS A 156 2.82 -9.45 -17.25
N ALA A 157 3.52 -10.58 -17.31
CA ALA A 157 4.90 -10.63 -17.78
C ALA A 157 5.02 -10.74 -19.30
N ALA A 158 4.12 -11.50 -19.94
CA ALA A 158 4.07 -11.70 -21.37
C ALA A 158 2.65 -11.54 -21.93
N MET A 159 2.54 -11.46 -23.26
CA MET A 159 1.25 -11.30 -23.96
C MET A 159 0.27 -12.43 -23.61
N GLY A 160 0.72 -13.68 -23.53
CA GLY A 160 -0.14 -14.82 -23.23
C GLY A 160 -0.54 -15.00 -21.77
N ASP A 161 -0.04 -14.15 -20.87
CA ASP A 161 -0.32 -14.24 -19.43
C ASP A 161 -1.62 -13.52 -19.05
N THR A 162 -2.00 -13.65 -17.77
CA THR A 162 -3.20 -13.03 -17.19
C THR A 162 -2.87 -11.93 -16.19
N ALA A 163 -3.54 -10.79 -16.33
CA ALA A 163 -3.61 -9.71 -15.35
C ALA A 163 -5.08 -9.28 -15.20
N SER A 164 -5.73 -9.72 -14.12
CA SER A 164 -7.19 -9.66 -13.99
C SER A 164 -7.67 -9.46 -12.55
N LEU A 165 -8.98 -9.19 -12.43
CA LEU A 165 -9.75 -9.32 -11.20
C LEU A 165 -10.73 -10.49 -11.34
N LEU A 166 -10.57 -11.51 -10.49
CA LEU A 166 -11.38 -12.73 -10.47
C LEU A 166 -12.37 -12.70 -9.31
N PHE A 167 -13.66 -12.90 -9.62
CA PHE A 167 -14.75 -13.00 -8.66
C PHE A 167 -15.08 -14.46 -8.40
N GLN A 168 -15.12 -14.85 -7.14
CA GLN A 168 -15.31 -16.25 -6.74
C GLN A 168 -16.51 -16.42 -5.79
N SER A 169 -17.08 -17.62 -5.80
CA SER A 169 -18.01 -18.11 -4.79
C SER A 169 -17.57 -19.50 -4.36
N ASN A 170 -17.32 -19.67 -3.05
CA ASN A 170 -16.80 -20.92 -2.48
C ASN A 170 -15.57 -21.46 -3.25
N TRP A 171 -14.57 -20.60 -3.47
CA TRP A 171 -13.33 -20.91 -4.21
C TRP A 171 -13.51 -21.33 -5.69
N SER A 172 -14.70 -21.13 -6.27
CA SER A 172 -14.96 -21.33 -7.70
C SER A 172 -15.13 -19.99 -8.40
N GLY A 173 -14.39 -19.77 -9.49
CA GLY A 173 -14.47 -18.57 -10.33
C GLY A 173 -15.84 -18.41 -11.01
N ARG A 174 -16.38 -17.20 -11.05
CA ARG A 174 -17.70 -16.88 -11.62
C ARG A 174 -17.65 -15.80 -12.68
N ALA A 175 -16.80 -14.80 -12.48
CA ALA A 175 -16.56 -13.73 -13.43
C ALA A 175 -15.11 -13.27 -13.32
N GLU A 176 -14.53 -12.84 -14.43
CA GLU A 176 -13.18 -12.33 -14.50
C GLU A 176 -13.12 -11.19 -15.52
N PHE A 177 -12.39 -10.13 -15.22
CA PHE A 177 -12.09 -9.11 -16.21
C PHE A 177 -10.63 -8.64 -16.13
N GLY A 178 -10.07 -8.28 -17.28
CA GLY A 178 -8.67 -7.87 -17.41
C GLY A 178 -8.05 -8.35 -18.72
N LEU A 179 -6.72 -8.39 -18.76
CA LEU A 179 -5.95 -8.94 -19.87
C LEU A 179 -5.82 -10.45 -19.63
N THR A 180 -6.52 -11.28 -20.39
CA THR A 180 -6.69 -12.72 -20.05
C THR A 180 -6.31 -13.63 -21.21
N GLY A 181 -5.01 -13.67 -21.54
CA GLY A 181 -4.46 -14.52 -22.62
C GLY A 181 -3.96 -13.76 -23.85
N ASP A 182 -4.19 -12.44 -23.91
CA ASP A 182 -3.62 -11.50 -24.87
C ASP A 182 -3.66 -10.07 -24.28
N ASP A 183 -3.36 -9.05 -25.10
CA ASP A 183 -3.31 -7.64 -24.70
C ASP A 183 -4.66 -6.89 -24.84
N ASP A 184 -5.74 -7.56 -25.26
CA ASP A 184 -7.08 -6.98 -25.30
C ASP A 184 -7.75 -7.08 -23.92
N PHE A 185 -8.75 -6.23 -23.67
CA PHE A 185 -9.51 -6.25 -22.42
C PHE A 185 -10.71 -7.18 -22.55
N HIS A 186 -10.80 -8.14 -21.64
CA HIS A 186 -11.83 -9.16 -21.63
C HIS A 186 -12.75 -9.04 -20.43
N VAL A 187 -14.00 -9.46 -20.62
CA VAL A 187 -14.94 -9.83 -19.55
C VAL A 187 -15.40 -11.24 -19.82
N LYS A 188 -15.11 -12.16 -18.90
CA LYS A 188 -15.43 -13.58 -18.99
C LYS A 188 -16.33 -14.00 -17.84
N THR A 189 -17.23 -14.94 -18.10
CA THR A 189 -18.12 -15.51 -17.08
C THR A 189 -18.09 -17.03 -17.10
N SER A 190 -18.29 -17.65 -15.92
CA SER A 190 -18.24 -19.10 -15.77
C SER A 190 -19.37 -19.63 -14.88
N PRO A 191 -20.11 -20.66 -15.34
CA PRO A 191 -21.13 -21.33 -14.53
C PRO A 191 -20.56 -22.30 -13.49
N ASP A 192 -19.27 -22.66 -13.55
CA ASP A 192 -18.65 -23.71 -12.73
C ASP A 192 -17.21 -23.43 -12.28
N GLY A 193 -16.58 -22.36 -12.77
CA GLY A 193 -15.18 -22.02 -12.55
C GLY A 193 -14.18 -22.76 -13.45
N SER A 194 -14.67 -23.58 -14.38
CA SER A 194 -13.87 -24.37 -15.32
C SER A 194 -14.16 -24.03 -16.77
N VAL A 195 -15.43 -23.89 -17.15
CA VAL A 195 -15.86 -23.46 -18.48
C VAL A 195 -16.02 -21.95 -18.48
N TRP A 196 -15.23 -21.26 -19.29
CA TRP A 196 -15.25 -19.80 -19.39
C TRP A 196 -15.84 -19.36 -20.72
N ASN A 197 -16.79 -18.44 -20.66
CA ASN A 197 -17.44 -17.84 -21.82
C ASN A 197 -16.95 -16.41 -21.99
N GLU A 198 -16.49 -16.08 -23.19
CA GLU A 198 -16.20 -14.71 -23.57
C GLU A 198 -17.50 -13.90 -23.59
N THR A 199 -17.57 -12.84 -22.80
CA THR A 199 -18.78 -12.00 -22.73
C THR A 199 -18.55 -10.66 -23.45
N ILE A 200 -17.42 -10.00 -23.18
CA ILE A 200 -17.03 -8.75 -23.84
C ILE A 200 -15.54 -8.82 -24.21
N VAL A 201 -15.20 -8.42 -25.43
CA VAL A 201 -13.82 -8.16 -25.86
C VAL A 201 -13.72 -6.71 -26.28
N ALA A 202 -12.81 -5.95 -25.68
CA ALA A 202 -12.46 -4.60 -26.11
C ALA A 202 -11.01 -4.58 -26.59
N THR A 203 -10.82 -4.31 -27.88
CA THR A 203 -9.50 -4.41 -28.51
C THR A 203 -8.65 -3.18 -28.26
N GLY A 204 -7.33 -3.28 -28.45
CA GLY A 204 -6.42 -2.12 -28.47
C GLY A 204 -6.79 -1.02 -29.48
N ALA A 205 -7.61 -1.33 -30.49
CA ALA A 205 -8.14 -0.36 -31.47
C ALA A 205 -9.44 0.35 -30.99
N GLY A 206 -9.94 -0.02 -29.82
CA GLY A 206 -11.18 0.50 -29.25
C GLY A 206 -12.46 -0.09 -29.88
N ASP A 207 -12.38 -1.29 -30.47
CA ASP A 207 -13.54 -2.01 -30.98
C ASP A 207 -14.11 -2.92 -29.88
N VAL A 208 -15.43 -3.08 -29.83
CA VAL A 208 -16.11 -3.87 -28.80
C VAL A 208 -16.89 -5.03 -29.43
N GLY A 209 -16.57 -6.25 -29.01
CA GLY A 209 -17.30 -7.46 -29.34
C GLY A 209 -18.10 -7.96 -28.15
N ILE A 210 -19.33 -8.42 -28.39
CA ILE A 210 -20.16 -9.11 -27.38
C ILE A 210 -20.22 -10.59 -27.77
N GLY A 211 -19.67 -11.47 -26.93
CA GLY A 211 -19.60 -12.91 -27.19
C GLY A 211 -18.53 -13.36 -28.20
N LYS A 212 -17.76 -12.43 -28.77
CA LYS A 212 -16.77 -12.70 -29.81
C LYS A 212 -15.71 -11.59 -29.90
N THR A 213 -14.60 -11.87 -30.58
CA THR A 213 -13.68 -10.81 -31.03
C THR A 213 -14.36 -9.98 -32.13
N PRO A 214 -14.35 -8.64 -32.04
CA PRO A 214 -15.06 -7.80 -32.99
C PRO A 214 -14.37 -7.71 -34.35
N ALA A 215 -15.18 -7.71 -35.43
CA ALA A 215 -14.75 -7.34 -36.78
C ALA A 215 -15.20 -5.92 -37.20
N ALA A 216 -15.91 -5.22 -36.31
CA ALA A 216 -16.40 -3.86 -36.47
C ALA A 216 -16.40 -3.13 -35.11
N LYS A 217 -16.64 -1.82 -35.09
CA LYS A 217 -16.65 -1.00 -33.87
C LYS A 217 -17.53 -1.57 -32.75
N LEU A 218 -18.68 -2.11 -33.12
CA LEU A 218 -19.55 -2.92 -32.27
C LEU A 218 -19.97 -4.17 -33.05
N ASP A 219 -19.67 -5.36 -32.52
CA ASP A 219 -19.97 -6.64 -33.17
C ASP A 219 -20.59 -7.61 -32.14
N VAL A 220 -21.83 -8.04 -32.36
CA VAL A 220 -22.60 -8.85 -31.41
C VAL A 220 -22.74 -10.26 -31.97
N ASP A 221 -22.31 -11.25 -31.21
CA ASP A 221 -22.59 -12.66 -31.52
C ASP A 221 -24.06 -12.99 -31.21
N GLY A 222 -24.89 -13.00 -32.25
CA GLY A 222 -26.31 -13.32 -32.16
C GLY A 222 -27.25 -12.14 -32.40
N VAL A 223 -28.49 -12.27 -31.94
CA VAL A 223 -29.56 -11.28 -32.19
C VAL A 223 -29.50 -10.17 -31.15
N LEU A 224 -29.39 -8.92 -31.62
CA LEU A 224 -29.56 -7.74 -30.77
C LEU A 224 -31.04 -7.54 -30.42
N ARG A 225 -31.39 -7.70 -29.14
CA ARG A 225 -32.73 -7.40 -28.65
C ARG A 225 -32.82 -5.94 -28.24
N LEU A 226 -33.52 -5.14 -29.03
CA LEU A 226 -33.82 -3.74 -28.72
C LEU A 226 -35.03 -3.63 -27.78
N THR A 227 -34.98 -2.69 -26.84
CA THR A 227 -36.12 -2.39 -25.95
C THR A 227 -37.27 -1.84 -26.77
N PRO A 228 -38.47 -2.47 -26.73
CA PRO A 228 -39.66 -1.91 -27.37
C PRO A 228 -40.03 -0.58 -26.72
N THR A 229 -40.07 0.48 -27.53
CA THR A 229 -40.29 1.85 -27.07
C THR A 229 -41.52 2.43 -27.75
N ALA A 230 -42.44 2.99 -26.99
CA ALA A 230 -43.56 3.73 -27.56
C ALA A 230 -43.05 5.07 -28.14
N ILE A 231 -43.73 5.64 -29.14
CA ILE A 231 -43.35 6.93 -29.73
C ILE A 231 -43.21 8.02 -28.65
N ALA A 232 -44.16 8.06 -27.71
CA ALA A 232 -44.14 9.02 -26.59
C ALA A 232 -42.94 8.84 -25.64
N GLY A 233 -42.31 7.66 -25.66
CA GLY A 233 -41.12 7.34 -24.86
C GLY A 233 -39.80 7.53 -25.62
N LEU A 234 -39.83 7.87 -26.91
CA LEU A 234 -38.61 8.14 -27.66
C LEU A 234 -37.97 9.45 -27.17
N PRO A 235 -36.65 9.47 -26.93
CA PRO A 235 -35.94 10.73 -26.71
C PRO A 235 -36.00 11.59 -27.97
N ALA A 236 -35.76 12.90 -27.84
CA ALA A 236 -35.66 13.78 -29.01
C ALA A 236 -34.56 13.28 -29.97
N ALA A 237 -34.88 13.17 -31.26
CA ALA A 237 -33.96 12.67 -32.29
C ALA A 237 -32.64 13.46 -32.34
N ALA A 238 -32.71 14.79 -32.15
CA ALA A 238 -31.54 15.66 -32.08
C ALA A 238 -30.60 15.32 -30.91
N THR A 239 -31.12 14.78 -29.80
CA THR A 239 -30.30 14.36 -28.66
C THR A 239 -29.57 13.04 -28.93
N VAL A 240 -30.20 12.13 -29.68
CA VAL A 240 -29.57 10.86 -30.09
C VAL A 240 -28.58 11.08 -31.24
N GLY A 241 -28.87 12.05 -32.12
CA GLY A 241 -28.12 12.32 -33.34
C GLY A 241 -28.52 11.41 -34.49
N ALA A 242 -27.98 11.69 -35.67
CA ALA A 242 -28.22 10.90 -36.87
C ALA A 242 -27.64 9.48 -36.73
N GLY A 243 -28.37 8.48 -37.22
CA GLY A 243 -27.96 7.07 -37.18
C GLY A 243 -28.36 6.31 -35.91
N GLY A 244 -29.01 6.96 -34.93
CA GLY A 244 -29.59 6.27 -33.79
C GLY A 244 -30.67 5.27 -34.23
N ILE A 245 -30.76 4.10 -33.60
CA ILE A 245 -31.70 3.02 -33.94
C ILE A 245 -32.60 2.71 -32.74
N ALA A 246 -33.90 2.54 -32.97
CA ALA A 246 -34.86 2.12 -31.96
C ALA A 246 -35.83 1.08 -32.51
N PHE A 247 -36.34 0.21 -31.64
CA PHE A 247 -37.50 -0.63 -31.95
C PHE A 247 -38.76 0.01 -31.37
N VAL A 248 -39.63 0.50 -32.25
CA VAL A 248 -40.81 1.28 -31.88
C VAL A 248 -42.03 0.37 -31.86
N SER A 249 -42.70 0.27 -30.71
CA SER A 249 -43.75 -0.72 -30.49
C SER A 249 -45.13 -0.31 -31.03
N ASP A 250 -45.39 0.97 -31.19
CA ASP A 250 -46.69 1.57 -31.52
C ASP A 250 -46.62 2.50 -32.74
N ALA A 251 -45.62 2.32 -33.60
CA ALA A 251 -45.51 3.06 -34.86
C ALA A 251 -46.74 2.83 -35.75
N THR A 252 -47.16 3.87 -36.48
CA THR A 252 -48.26 3.75 -37.45
C THR A 252 -47.91 2.69 -38.49
N GLY A 253 -48.72 1.63 -38.57
CA GLY A 253 -48.47 0.45 -39.42
C GLY A 253 -47.95 -0.79 -38.67
N GLY A 254 -47.71 -0.69 -37.36
CA GLY A 254 -47.24 -1.78 -36.50
C GLY A 254 -45.82 -1.58 -36.00
N ALA A 255 -45.40 -2.44 -35.08
CA ALA A 255 -44.08 -2.37 -34.45
C ALA A 255 -42.97 -2.55 -35.47
N GLN A 256 -41.97 -1.66 -35.47
CA GLN A 256 -40.91 -1.65 -36.46
C GLN A 256 -39.63 -0.96 -35.97
N LEU A 257 -38.54 -1.13 -36.73
CA LEU A 257 -37.33 -0.34 -36.51
C LEU A 257 -37.52 1.09 -37.03
N ALA A 258 -37.00 2.03 -36.26
CA ALA A 258 -36.87 3.43 -36.64
C ALA A 258 -35.42 3.88 -36.49
N TYR A 259 -35.02 4.87 -37.28
CA TYR A 259 -33.74 5.54 -37.16
C TYR A 259 -33.93 7.05 -36.99
N SER A 260 -33.00 7.68 -36.30
CA SER A 260 -32.94 9.14 -36.19
C SER A 260 -32.12 9.71 -37.34
N ASP A 261 -32.60 10.78 -37.98
CA ASP A 261 -31.82 11.57 -38.94
C ASP A 261 -31.12 12.79 -38.29
N GLY A 262 -31.27 12.93 -36.96
CA GLY A 262 -30.78 14.08 -36.19
C GLY A 262 -31.82 15.20 -35.99
N ALA A 263 -33.00 15.11 -36.58
CA ALA A 263 -34.10 16.05 -36.39
C ALA A 263 -35.42 15.34 -36.05
N SER A 264 -35.68 14.17 -36.64
CA SER A 264 -36.88 13.37 -36.43
C SER A 264 -36.55 11.88 -36.38
N TRP A 265 -37.49 11.11 -35.83
CA TRP A 265 -37.46 9.67 -35.93
C TRP A 265 -38.19 9.25 -37.20
N LEU A 266 -37.51 8.47 -38.03
CA LEU A 266 -37.99 7.98 -39.30
C LEU A 266 -38.10 6.46 -39.27
N LYS A 267 -39.12 5.91 -39.92
CA LYS A 267 -39.26 4.46 -40.10
C LYS A 267 -38.16 3.94 -41.01
N VAL A 268 -37.55 2.80 -40.66
CA VAL A 268 -36.57 2.14 -41.54
C VAL A 268 -37.23 1.59 -42.81
N SER A 269 -38.52 1.25 -42.74
CA SER A 269 -39.27 0.63 -43.84
C SER A 269 -39.46 1.56 -45.05
N ASP A 270 -39.73 2.84 -44.82
CA ASP A 270 -40.09 3.80 -45.89
C ASP A 270 -39.48 5.21 -45.73
N GLY A 271 -38.77 5.49 -44.63
CA GLY A 271 -38.18 6.81 -44.35
C GLY A 271 -39.18 7.88 -43.92
N THR A 272 -40.46 7.54 -43.68
CA THR A 272 -41.45 8.50 -43.19
C THR A 272 -41.28 8.75 -41.69
N ALA A 273 -41.65 9.95 -41.23
CA ALA A 273 -41.63 10.27 -39.81
C ALA A 273 -42.59 9.38 -39.01
N LEU A 274 -42.22 9.06 -37.77
CA LEU A 274 -43.06 8.34 -36.82
C LEU A 274 -44.29 9.12 -36.37
#